data_AF-A0A9X3K3A2-F1
#
_entry.id   AF-A0A9X3K3A2-F1
#
_cell.length_a   1.000
_cell.length_b   1.000
_cell.length_c   1.000
_cell.angle_alpha   90.00
_cell.angle_beta   90.00
_cell.angle_gamma   90.00
#
_symmetry.space_group_name_H-M   'P 1'
#
loop_
_entity.id
_entity.type
_entity.pdbx_description
1 polymer ?
#
loop_
_entity_poly.entity_id
_entity_poly.type
_entity_poly.pdbx_seq_one_letter_code
_entity_poly.pdbx_strand_id
1 'polypeptide(L)'
;MARLARSGHSRLRWLWSVPDRRIETGAERPETEASSPTRGRNHMDIPDDIFTEPDAASDTLANLGPLRRLAGVWEGHRGVDLNPKADGPEQRDYYERIEMQPIDAQTNGPQLFYGLRYHVHINTTEEQIAFHDQVGYWLSEPATGLILQTVAIPRGQIAIAAGHAEPDATKLILKAERGQTEYGICSTTFLELAFRTDSYRIEVDFNADGSWSYLSETSLLVRGRDTPFLHRDTNTLTKIAEPDLNPWAKIIRQTQTISS
;
A
#
# COMPACT_ATOMS: atom_id res chain seq x y z
N MET A 1 -47.39 29.85 2.35
CA MET A 1 -46.92 28.80 3.28
C MET A 1 -46.31 27.66 2.47
N ALA A 2 -44.99 27.62 2.34
CA ALA A 2 -44.28 26.47 1.78
C ALA A 2 -43.22 26.03 2.81
N ARG A 3 -43.33 24.78 3.28
CA ARG A 3 -42.47 24.20 4.31
C ARG A 3 -41.16 23.70 3.72
N LEU A 4 -40.10 23.90 4.48
CA LEU A 4 -38.72 23.49 4.25
C LEU A 4 -38.53 21.96 4.16
N ALA A 5 -37.45 21.63 3.45
CA ALA A 5 -36.79 20.35 3.31
C ALA A 5 -36.31 19.71 4.63
N ARG A 6 -36.11 18.38 4.58
CA ARG A 6 -35.00 17.71 5.29
C ARG A 6 -34.33 16.73 4.32
N SER A 7 -33.03 16.93 4.13
CA SER A 7 -32.12 16.08 3.37
C SER A 7 -31.70 14.87 4.23
N GLY A 8 -31.96 13.67 3.74
CA GLY A 8 -31.32 12.45 4.22
C GLY A 8 -30.11 12.16 3.35
N HIS A 9 -28.91 12.19 3.92
CA HIS A 9 -27.70 11.74 3.26
C HIS A 9 -27.73 10.20 3.22
N SER A 10 -27.95 9.60 2.04
CA SER A 10 -27.75 8.17 1.85
C SER A 10 -26.26 7.90 1.61
N ARG A 11 -25.58 7.30 2.59
CA ARG A 11 -24.31 6.62 2.34
C ARG A 11 -24.63 5.35 1.55
N LEU A 12 -24.06 5.24 0.35
CA LEU A 12 -24.09 4.02 -0.46
C LEU A 12 -23.33 2.91 0.27
N ARG A 13 -24.08 2.02 0.94
CA ARG A 13 -23.59 0.72 1.42
C ARG A 13 -23.44 -0.21 0.22
N TRP A 14 -22.24 -0.72 -0.03
CA TRP A 14 -21.99 -1.73 -1.06
C TRP A 14 -21.20 -2.93 -0.53
N LEU A 15 -21.80 -4.10 -0.79
CA LEU A 15 -21.29 -5.49 -0.81
C LEU A 15 -20.66 -6.05 0.48
N TRP A 16 -21.50 -6.73 1.29
CA TRP A 16 -21.44 -8.17 1.64
C TRP A 16 -22.71 -8.53 2.43
N SER A 17 -23.82 -8.81 1.75
CA SER A 17 -24.96 -9.51 2.38
C SER A 17 -24.74 -11.00 2.19
N VAL A 18 -24.27 -11.68 3.23
CA VAL A 18 -24.27 -13.15 3.30
C VAL A 18 -25.66 -13.58 3.76
N PRO A 19 -26.44 -14.37 2.99
CA PRO A 19 -27.68 -14.94 3.48
C PRO A 19 -27.36 -16.02 4.51
N ASP A 20 -27.95 -15.90 5.69
CA ASP A 20 -27.95 -16.91 6.75
C ASP A 20 -28.54 -18.22 6.21
N ARG A 21 -27.68 -19.23 6.01
CA ARG A 21 -28.11 -20.63 5.85
C ARG A 21 -27.48 -21.44 6.96
N ARG A 22 -28.29 -21.75 7.97
CA ARG A 22 -28.04 -22.87 8.90
C ARG A 22 -27.81 -24.13 8.08
N ILE A 23 -26.60 -24.66 8.18
CA ILE A 23 -26.29 -26.04 7.82
C ILE A 23 -26.06 -26.77 9.15
N GLU A 24 -27.04 -27.58 9.55
CA GLU A 24 -26.83 -28.60 10.57
C GLU A 24 -26.01 -29.73 9.96
N THR A 25 -24.81 -29.98 10.49
CA THR A 25 -24.08 -31.22 10.26
C THR A 25 -23.51 -31.71 11.57
N GLY A 26 -24.16 -32.72 12.14
CA GLY A 26 -23.54 -33.59 13.13
C GLY A 26 -22.64 -34.60 12.43
N ALA A 27 -21.36 -34.61 12.78
CA ALA A 27 -20.45 -35.75 12.68
C ALA A 27 -19.17 -35.42 13.46
N GLU A 28 -18.97 -36.09 14.59
CA GLU A 28 -17.73 -36.07 15.36
C GLU A 28 -16.56 -36.60 14.51
N ARG A 29 -15.40 -35.94 14.62
CA ARG A 29 -14.10 -36.48 14.17
C ARG A 29 -13.08 -36.38 15.31
N PRO A 30 -12.19 -37.37 15.45
CA PRO A 30 -11.37 -37.53 16.63
C PRO A 30 -10.18 -36.56 16.65
N GLU A 31 -9.80 -36.18 17.87
CA GLU A 31 -8.64 -35.37 18.22
C GLU A 31 -7.34 -36.03 17.75
N THR A 32 -6.47 -35.25 17.10
CA THR A 32 -5.03 -35.52 17.07
C THR A 32 -4.28 -34.22 17.33
N GLU A 33 -3.72 -34.12 18.52
CA GLU A 33 -2.75 -33.10 18.92
C GLU A 33 -1.45 -33.24 18.10
N ALA A 34 -1.03 -32.13 17.49
CA ALA A 34 0.38 -31.86 17.22
C ALA A 34 0.60 -30.35 17.38
N SER A 35 0.82 -29.92 18.63
CA SER A 35 1.20 -28.55 18.94
C SER A 35 2.67 -28.34 18.58
N SER A 36 2.91 -27.58 17.51
CA SER A 36 4.20 -26.91 17.28
C SER A 36 4.07 -25.46 17.72
N PRO A 37 5.05 -24.88 18.44
CA PRO A 37 4.90 -23.58 19.05
C PRO A 37 5.03 -22.49 17.97
N THR A 38 3.92 -21.84 17.64
CA THR A 38 3.93 -20.59 16.87
C THR A 38 4.60 -19.52 17.72
N ARG A 39 5.84 -19.21 17.33
CA ARG A 39 6.65 -18.15 17.91
C ARG A 39 5.98 -16.80 17.61
N GLY A 40 5.38 -16.20 18.64
CA GLY A 40 5.02 -14.78 18.74
C GLY A 40 4.20 -14.19 17.61
N ARG A 41 2.88 -14.45 17.57
CA ARG A 41 1.96 -13.46 17.00
C ARG A 41 2.01 -12.23 17.90
N ASN A 42 2.33 -11.07 17.36
CA ASN A 42 2.08 -9.80 18.03
C ASN A 42 0.60 -9.81 18.44
N HIS A 43 0.32 -9.72 19.74
CA HIS A 43 -1.05 -9.66 20.25
C HIS A 43 -1.59 -8.27 19.89
N MET A 44 -2.28 -8.15 18.75
CA MET A 44 -3.15 -7.00 18.52
C MET A 44 -4.33 -7.15 19.48
N ASP A 45 -4.51 -6.16 20.35
CA ASP A 45 -5.68 -6.04 21.21
C ASP A 45 -6.87 -5.61 20.36
N ILE A 46 -7.58 -6.58 19.79
CA ILE A 46 -8.81 -6.34 19.03
C ILE A 46 -9.95 -6.09 20.02
N PRO A 47 -10.67 -4.96 19.94
CA PRO A 47 -11.80 -4.71 20.83
C PRO A 47 -12.94 -5.69 20.57
N ASP A 48 -13.75 -5.96 21.61
CA ASP A 48 -14.94 -6.81 21.48
C ASP A 48 -15.95 -6.26 20.44
N ASP A 49 -16.05 -4.92 20.35
CA ASP A 49 -16.83 -4.24 19.32
C ASP A 49 -15.99 -3.99 18.06
N ILE A 50 -16.23 -4.82 17.04
CA ILE A 50 -15.55 -4.75 15.74
C ILE A 50 -16.36 -4.00 14.67
N PHE A 51 -17.47 -3.35 15.02
CA PHE A 51 -18.37 -2.70 14.06
C PHE A 51 -18.43 -1.18 14.20
N THR A 52 -18.17 -0.64 15.38
CA THR A 52 -18.19 0.82 15.58
C THR A 52 -17.03 1.49 14.87
N GLU A 53 -17.35 2.42 13.98
CA GLU A 53 -16.38 3.21 13.22
C GLU A 53 -15.99 4.48 13.99
N PRO A 54 -14.70 4.87 14.00
CA PRO A 54 -14.28 6.14 14.57
C PRO A 54 -14.68 7.33 13.68
N ASP A 55 -14.76 8.51 14.28
CA ASP A 55 -14.96 9.75 13.55
C ASP A 55 -13.71 10.10 12.73
N ALA A 56 -13.81 9.97 11.40
CA ALA A 56 -12.74 10.32 10.49
C ALA A 56 -12.71 11.82 10.17
N ALA A 57 -11.51 12.40 10.10
CA ALA A 57 -11.31 13.77 9.67
C ALA A 57 -11.51 13.90 8.15
N SER A 58 -12.11 15.01 7.72
CA SER A 58 -12.33 15.28 6.30
C SER A 58 -11.07 15.68 5.54
N ASP A 59 -10.08 16.25 6.22
CA ASP A 59 -8.77 16.61 5.62
C ASP A 59 -7.77 15.48 5.84
N THR A 60 -7.60 14.63 4.83
CA THR A 60 -6.66 13.52 4.90
C THR A 60 -5.22 14.00 5.00
N LEU A 61 -4.84 15.09 4.31
CA LEU A 61 -3.45 15.55 4.28
C LEU A 61 -2.96 15.90 5.70
N ALA A 62 -3.82 16.47 6.54
CA ALA A 62 -3.47 16.78 7.92
C ALA A 62 -3.24 15.54 8.82
N ASN A 63 -3.66 14.34 8.38
CA ASN A 63 -3.71 13.12 9.19
C ASN A 63 -2.87 11.96 8.63
N LEU A 64 -2.01 12.20 7.63
CA LEU A 64 -1.18 11.17 6.99
C LEU A 64 0.02 10.70 7.84
N GLY A 65 0.29 11.34 8.99
CA GLY A 65 1.49 11.07 9.78
C GLY A 65 2.76 11.14 8.92
N PRO A 66 3.63 10.12 8.94
CA PRO A 66 4.89 10.15 8.20
C PRO A 66 4.68 10.12 6.68
N LEU A 67 3.53 9.64 6.18
CA LEU A 67 3.21 9.61 4.75
C LEU A 67 2.95 10.99 4.17
N ARG A 68 2.80 12.04 5.00
CA ARG A 68 2.55 13.41 4.50
C ARG A 68 3.64 13.87 3.53
N ARG A 69 4.88 13.42 3.74
CA ARG A 69 6.06 13.77 2.94
C ARG A 69 6.07 13.13 1.55
N LEU A 70 5.27 12.08 1.34
CA LEU A 70 5.10 11.42 0.04
C LEU A 70 4.03 12.08 -0.83
N ALA A 71 3.08 12.81 -0.23
CA ALA A 71 1.97 13.41 -0.96
C ALA A 71 2.46 14.45 -1.98
N GLY A 72 2.12 14.26 -3.25
CA GLY A 72 2.51 15.13 -4.36
C GLY A 72 2.81 14.36 -5.64
N VAL A 73 3.36 15.08 -6.61
CA VAL A 73 3.88 14.53 -7.87
C VAL A 73 5.39 14.68 -7.86
N TRP A 74 6.09 13.61 -8.23
CA TRP A 74 7.53 13.51 -8.14
C TRP A 74 8.16 12.92 -9.39
N GLU A 75 9.41 13.30 -9.63
CA GLU A 75 10.24 12.77 -10.71
C GLU A 75 11.65 12.42 -10.20
N GLY A 76 12.23 11.37 -10.76
CA GLY A 76 13.60 10.92 -10.49
C GLY A 76 14.29 10.50 -11.78
N HIS A 77 15.44 11.10 -12.06
CA HIS A 77 16.16 10.94 -13.33
C HIS A 77 17.41 10.07 -13.24
N ARG A 78 17.69 9.51 -12.06
CA ARG A 78 18.92 8.75 -11.78
C ARG A 78 18.60 7.45 -11.04
N GLY A 79 17.48 6.83 -11.42
CA GLY A 79 17.12 5.52 -10.91
C GLY A 79 18.11 4.47 -11.43
N VAL A 80 18.50 3.53 -10.58
CA VAL A 80 19.39 2.42 -10.93
C VAL A 80 18.67 1.11 -10.68
N ASP A 81 18.47 0.31 -11.73
CA ASP A 81 17.92 -1.05 -11.69
C ASP A 81 19.05 -2.07 -11.86
N LEU A 82 19.19 -3.01 -10.92
CA LEU A 82 20.02 -4.21 -11.06
C LEU A 82 19.14 -5.46 -11.23
N ASN A 83 19.05 -6.00 -12.45
CA ASN A 83 18.14 -7.10 -12.80
C ASN A 83 18.85 -8.37 -13.29
N PRO A 84 18.20 -9.56 -13.24
CA PRO A 84 18.81 -10.79 -13.71
C PRO A 84 18.62 -10.96 -15.22
N LYS A 85 19.71 -11.21 -15.95
CA LYS A 85 19.70 -11.71 -17.35
C LYS A 85 20.36 -13.08 -17.47
N ALA A 86 20.22 -13.70 -18.64
CA ALA A 86 20.83 -15.00 -18.94
C ALA A 86 22.36 -14.97 -18.81
N ASP A 87 22.99 -13.90 -19.32
CA ASP A 87 24.47 -13.76 -19.39
C ASP A 87 25.10 -13.11 -18.14
N GLY A 88 24.30 -12.73 -17.15
CA GLY A 88 24.75 -12.05 -15.92
C GLY A 88 23.77 -10.99 -15.42
N PRO A 89 24.01 -10.36 -14.26
CA PRO A 89 23.24 -9.20 -13.85
C PRO A 89 23.52 -8.01 -14.78
N GLU A 90 22.49 -7.26 -15.12
CA GLU A 90 22.59 -6.04 -15.93
C GLU A 90 22.15 -4.85 -15.08
N GLN A 91 22.91 -3.75 -15.16
CA GLN A 91 22.54 -2.48 -14.54
C GLN A 91 21.96 -1.54 -15.59
N ARG A 92 20.82 -0.91 -15.30
CA ARG A 92 20.18 0.07 -16.18
C ARG A 92 19.79 1.33 -15.43
N ASP A 93 19.98 2.46 -16.08
CA ASP A 93 19.48 3.73 -15.59
C ASP A 93 18.03 3.92 -16.05
N TYR A 94 17.19 4.52 -15.20
CA TYR A 94 15.80 4.79 -15.53
C TYR A 94 15.30 6.15 -15.05
N TYR A 95 14.25 6.58 -15.73
CA TYR A 95 13.43 7.73 -15.33
C TYR A 95 12.14 7.24 -14.70
N GLU A 96 11.78 7.87 -13.58
CA GLU A 96 10.58 7.55 -12.81
C GLU A 96 9.75 8.82 -12.61
N ARG A 97 8.44 8.66 -12.79
CA ARG A 97 7.44 9.61 -12.31
C ARG A 97 6.48 8.88 -11.39
N ILE A 98 6.21 9.47 -10.23
CA ILE A 98 5.23 8.96 -9.26
C ILE A 98 4.27 10.07 -8.85
N GLU A 99 2.98 9.78 -8.96
CA GLU A 99 1.91 10.65 -8.47
C GLU A 99 1.24 10.01 -7.25
N MET A 100 1.14 10.75 -6.15
CA MET A 100 0.63 10.28 -4.87
C MET A 100 -0.41 11.27 -4.31
N GLN A 101 -1.69 10.90 -4.40
CA GLN A 101 -2.82 11.79 -4.09
C GLN A 101 -3.60 11.26 -2.88
N PRO A 102 -4.05 12.14 -1.97
CA PRO A 102 -4.81 11.70 -0.80
C PRO A 102 -6.16 11.11 -1.18
N ILE A 103 -6.55 10.06 -0.47
CA ILE A 103 -7.89 9.46 -0.52
C ILE A 103 -8.72 9.94 0.66
N ASP A 104 -10.04 9.76 0.61
CA ASP A 104 -10.85 9.89 1.83
C ASP A 104 -10.46 8.79 2.82
N ALA A 105 -10.54 9.11 4.11
CA ALA A 105 -10.24 8.15 5.17
C ALA A 105 -11.09 6.87 5.03
N GLN A 106 -10.49 5.73 5.35
CA GLN A 106 -11.13 4.42 5.26
C GLN A 106 -11.33 3.84 6.67
N THR A 107 -12.57 3.56 7.03
CA THR A 107 -12.95 2.89 8.27
C THR A 107 -13.26 1.42 8.02
N ASN A 108 -12.78 0.53 8.89
CA ASN A 108 -13.12 -0.89 8.89
C ASN A 108 -13.44 -1.31 10.32
N GLY A 109 -14.68 -1.08 10.76
CA GLY A 109 -15.00 -1.13 12.18
C GLY A 109 -14.11 -0.14 12.95
N PRO A 110 -13.44 -0.54 14.04
CA PRO A 110 -12.63 0.37 14.86
C PRO A 110 -11.35 0.85 14.16
N GLN A 111 -10.93 0.22 13.07
CA GLN A 111 -9.72 0.60 12.32
C GLN A 111 -9.97 1.83 11.44
N LEU A 112 -8.98 2.73 11.39
CA LEU A 112 -8.99 3.94 10.59
C LEU A 112 -7.68 4.11 9.83
N PHE A 113 -7.78 4.17 8.50
CA PHE A 113 -6.67 4.52 7.62
C PHE A 113 -6.84 5.91 7.02
N TYR A 114 -5.76 6.67 7.03
CA TYR A 114 -5.53 7.77 6.10
C TYR A 114 -4.52 7.31 5.05
N GLY A 115 -4.60 7.82 3.83
CA GLY A 115 -3.69 7.32 2.80
C GLY A 115 -3.59 8.11 1.52
N LEU A 116 -2.69 7.63 0.67
CA LEU A 116 -2.41 8.11 -0.67
C LEU A 116 -2.70 6.99 -1.66
N ARG A 117 -3.47 7.26 -2.71
CA ARG A 117 -3.43 6.44 -3.93
C ARG A 117 -2.21 6.85 -4.74
N TYR A 118 -1.54 5.91 -5.38
CA TYR A 118 -0.39 6.24 -6.20
C TYR A 118 -0.34 5.50 -7.53
N HIS A 119 0.35 6.12 -8.48
CA HIS A 119 0.72 5.55 -9.77
C HIS A 119 2.19 5.88 -10.05
N VAL A 120 2.98 4.83 -10.28
CA VAL A 120 4.37 4.91 -10.73
C VAL A 120 4.40 4.55 -12.21
N HIS A 121 5.13 5.37 -12.96
CA HIS A 121 5.45 5.14 -14.35
C HIS A 121 6.96 5.27 -14.55
N ILE A 122 7.60 4.19 -14.95
CA ILE A 122 9.05 4.14 -15.18
C ILE A 122 9.32 3.80 -16.63
N ASN A 123 10.19 4.59 -17.26
CA ASN A 123 10.70 4.37 -18.61
C ASN A 123 12.20 4.64 -18.67
N THR A 124 12.80 4.49 -19.87
CA THR A 124 14.19 4.90 -20.08
C THR A 124 14.22 6.25 -20.79
N THR A 125 15.34 6.96 -20.70
CA THR A 125 15.51 8.23 -21.44
C THR A 125 15.47 8.04 -22.96
N GLU A 126 15.76 6.82 -23.43
CA GLU A 126 15.83 6.46 -24.85
C GLU A 126 14.48 5.97 -25.38
N GLU A 127 13.63 5.39 -24.52
CA GLU A 127 12.37 4.75 -24.90
C GLU A 127 11.20 5.30 -24.07
N GLN A 128 10.24 5.91 -24.76
CA GLN A 128 9.10 6.58 -24.10
C GLN A 128 8.04 5.61 -23.56
N ILE A 129 8.05 4.34 -23.97
CA ILE A 129 7.12 3.34 -23.42
C ILE A 129 7.54 2.92 -22.01
N ALA A 130 6.56 2.71 -21.13
CA ALA A 130 6.82 2.24 -19.77
C ALA A 130 7.40 0.82 -19.79
N PHE A 131 8.52 0.60 -19.11
CA PHE A 131 8.97 -0.77 -18.82
C PHE A 131 8.49 -1.25 -17.44
N HIS A 132 8.06 -0.33 -16.57
CA HIS A 132 7.39 -0.65 -15.31
C HIS A 132 6.23 0.33 -15.06
N ASP A 133 5.09 -0.24 -14.72
CA ASP A 133 3.88 0.46 -14.31
C ASP A 133 3.41 -0.19 -13.00
N GLN A 134 3.09 0.62 -12.00
CA GLN A 134 2.71 0.15 -10.69
C GLN A 134 1.67 1.07 -10.07
N VAL A 135 0.64 0.48 -9.47
CA VAL A 135 -0.42 1.21 -8.76
C VAL A 135 -0.69 0.61 -7.39
N GLY A 136 -1.27 1.40 -6.51
CA GLY A 136 -1.70 0.93 -5.20
C GLY A 136 -2.00 2.06 -4.23
N TYR A 137 -1.83 1.77 -2.94
CA TYR A 137 -2.05 2.70 -1.85
C TYR A 137 -0.86 2.68 -0.88
N TRP A 138 -0.55 3.86 -0.33
CA TRP A 138 0.18 4.00 0.91
C TRP A 138 -0.82 4.36 2.02
N LEU A 139 -0.90 3.57 3.07
CA LEU A 139 -1.88 3.73 4.15
C LEU A 139 -1.16 3.88 5.48
N SER A 140 -1.67 4.75 6.35
CA SER A 140 -1.22 4.93 7.72
C SER A 140 -2.40 4.78 8.67
N GLU A 141 -2.22 3.95 9.69
CA GLU A 141 -3.15 3.81 10.83
C GLU A 141 -2.57 4.53 12.04
N PRO A 142 -3.11 5.71 12.41
CA PRO A 142 -2.55 6.50 13.51
C PRO A 142 -2.58 5.80 14.87
N ALA A 143 -3.55 4.91 15.10
CA ALA A 143 -3.74 4.25 16.39
C ALA A 143 -2.63 3.25 16.73
N THR A 144 -2.02 2.63 15.71
CA THR A 144 -1.03 1.54 15.87
C THR A 144 0.34 1.92 15.33
N GLY A 145 0.42 2.97 14.49
CA GLY A 145 1.63 3.30 13.73
C GLY A 145 1.85 2.39 12.52
N LEU A 146 0.90 1.52 12.17
CA LEU A 146 0.98 0.65 11.00
C LEU A 146 1.05 1.48 9.72
N ILE A 147 2.02 1.15 8.87
CA ILE A 147 2.19 1.68 7.53
C ILE A 147 2.09 0.53 6.53
N LEU A 148 1.24 0.68 5.52
CA LEU A 148 1.08 -0.27 4.44
C LEU A 148 1.44 0.36 3.10
N GLN A 149 2.04 -0.44 2.23
CA GLN A 149 2.13 -0.19 0.80
C GLN A 149 1.50 -1.38 0.08
N THR A 150 0.46 -1.12 -0.71
CA THR A 150 -0.01 -2.10 -1.68
C THR A 150 0.70 -1.88 -3.01
N VAL A 151 1.10 -2.97 -3.63
CA VAL A 151 1.79 -3.00 -4.91
C VAL A 151 0.98 -3.87 -5.85
N ALA A 152 0.60 -3.32 -7.00
CA ALA A 152 0.02 -4.07 -8.11
C ALA A 152 0.74 -3.69 -9.39
N ILE A 153 1.25 -4.71 -10.10
CA ILE A 153 2.00 -4.53 -11.35
C ILE A 153 1.34 -5.33 -12.48
N PRO A 154 1.36 -4.83 -13.73
CA PRO A 154 0.57 -5.38 -14.84
C PRO A 154 1.09 -6.73 -15.39
N ARG A 155 2.09 -7.33 -14.74
CA ARG A 155 2.51 -8.73 -14.96
C ARG A 155 1.70 -9.74 -14.14
N GLY A 156 0.64 -9.29 -13.47
CA GLY A 156 -0.26 -10.13 -12.67
C GLY A 156 0.34 -10.53 -11.32
N GLN A 157 1.04 -9.60 -10.67
CA GLN A 157 1.58 -9.80 -9.33
C GLN A 157 1.14 -8.66 -8.40
N ILE A 158 0.87 -9.03 -7.15
CA ILE A 158 0.52 -8.10 -6.08
C ILE A 158 1.35 -8.37 -4.82
N ALA A 159 1.56 -7.32 -4.02
CA ALA A 159 2.12 -7.44 -2.68
C ALA A 159 1.44 -6.45 -1.71
N ILE A 160 1.37 -6.82 -0.44
CA ILE A 160 1.08 -5.90 0.67
C ILE A 160 2.32 -5.90 1.56
N ALA A 161 3.06 -4.79 1.53
CA ALA A 161 4.21 -4.59 2.39
C ALA A 161 3.79 -3.80 3.64
N ALA A 162 4.24 -4.23 4.80
CA ALA A 162 3.90 -3.63 6.08
C ALA A 162 5.14 -3.22 6.89
N GLY A 163 5.00 -2.15 7.65
CA GLY A 163 5.98 -1.63 8.58
C GLY A 163 5.30 -0.81 9.67
N HIS A 164 6.06 -0.32 10.64
CA HIS A 164 5.55 0.61 11.65
C HIS A 164 6.45 1.84 11.70
N ALA A 165 5.85 3.01 11.95
CA ALA A 165 6.58 4.26 12.04
C ALA A 165 5.88 5.23 13.01
N GLU A 166 6.69 5.99 13.73
CA GLU A 166 6.22 7.13 14.53
C GLU A 166 5.66 8.25 13.63
N PRO A 167 4.77 9.12 14.14
CA PRO A 167 4.12 10.17 13.36
C PRO A 167 5.08 11.12 12.61
N ASP A 168 6.28 11.34 13.14
CA ASP A 168 7.31 12.24 12.59
C ASP A 168 8.51 11.52 11.98
N ALA A 169 8.43 10.20 11.79
CA ALA A 169 9.52 9.38 11.28
C ALA A 169 10.09 9.91 9.95
N THR A 170 11.42 9.97 9.87
CA THR A 170 12.16 10.37 8.66
C THR A 170 12.57 9.18 7.79
N LYS A 171 12.26 7.96 8.23
CA LYS A 171 12.56 6.72 7.52
C LYS A 171 11.38 5.76 7.62
N LEU A 172 11.01 5.12 6.52
CA LEU A 172 10.04 4.04 6.47
C LEU A 172 10.72 2.75 6.03
N ILE A 173 10.28 1.64 6.60
CA ILE A 173 10.79 0.31 6.29
C ILE A 173 9.61 -0.64 6.23
N LEU A 174 9.28 -1.14 5.04
CA LEU A 174 8.17 -2.06 4.82
C LEU A 174 8.67 -3.39 4.25
N LYS A 175 7.97 -4.48 4.56
CA LYS A 175 8.27 -5.83 4.07
C LYS A 175 7.01 -6.60 3.69
N ALA A 176 7.11 -7.43 2.66
CA ALA A 176 6.14 -8.46 2.32
C ALA A 176 6.86 -9.80 2.14
N GLU A 177 6.24 -10.88 2.59
CA GLU A 177 6.78 -12.24 2.45
C GLU A 177 5.75 -13.16 1.78
N ARG A 178 6.23 -14.01 0.87
CA ARG A 178 5.39 -14.99 0.21
C ARG A 178 4.79 -15.97 1.23
N GLY A 179 3.51 -16.30 1.06
CA GLY A 179 2.80 -17.28 1.89
C GLY A 179 2.12 -16.69 3.12
N GLN A 180 2.32 -15.40 3.41
CA GLN A 180 1.60 -14.70 4.46
C GLN A 180 0.20 -14.29 4.00
N THR A 181 -0.78 -14.38 4.91
CA THR A 181 -2.17 -13.97 4.65
C THR A 181 -2.51 -12.58 5.18
N GLU A 182 -1.73 -12.08 6.14
CA GLU A 182 -1.91 -10.73 6.71
C GLU A 182 -1.22 -9.67 5.85
N TYR A 183 0.02 -9.91 5.41
CA TYR A 183 0.79 -9.02 4.51
C TYR A 183 1.70 -9.86 3.59
N GLY A 184 1.23 -10.19 2.38
CA GLY A 184 1.86 -11.20 1.54
C GLY A 184 2.00 -10.85 0.07
N ILE A 185 2.56 -11.79 -0.69
CA ILE A 185 2.82 -11.69 -2.14
C ILE A 185 2.03 -12.78 -2.87
N CYS A 186 1.35 -12.40 -3.96
CA CYS A 186 0.64 -13.31 -4.84
C CYS A 186 1.02 -13.04 -6.30
N SER A 187 1.29 -14.11 -7.06
CA SER A 187 1.72 -14.04 -8.46
C SER A 187 0.93 -15.00 -9.35
N THR A 188 1.04 -14.81 -10.67
CA THR A 188 0.52 -15.79 -11.65
C THR A 188 1.30 -17.12 -11.59
N THR A 189 0.68 -18.21 -12.08
CA THR A 189 1.31 -19.53 -12.14
C THR A 189 2.67 -19.53 -12.85
N PHE A 190 2.80 -18.76 -13.93
CA PHE A 190 4.08 -18.67 -14.65
C PHE A 190 5.17 -18.05 -13.76
N LEU A 191 4.86 -16.94 -13.08
CA LEU A 191 5.80 -16.29 -12.17
C LEU A 191 6.17 -17.21 -11.02
N GLU A 192 5.20 -17.92 -10.41
CA GLU A 192 5.48 -18.88 -9.35
C GLU A 192 6.42 -20.02 -9.77
N LEU A 193 6.41 -20.43 -11.04
CA LEU A 193 7.23 -21.52 -11.56
C LEU A 193 8.57 -21.06 -12.18
N ALA A 194 8.64 -19.83 -12.70
CA ALA A 194 9.77 -19.35 -13.50
C ALA A 194 10.57 -18.22 -12.83
N PHE A 195 9.89 -17.32 -12.12
CA PHE A 195 10.44 -16.10 -11.52
C PHE A 195 9.77 -15.84 -10.16
N ARG A 196 9.91 -16.79 -9.25
CA ARG A 196 9.16 -16.77 -7.98
C ARG A 196 9.69 -15.65 -7.10
N THR A 197 8.80 -14.79 -6.60
CA THR A 197 9.14 -13.74 -5.66
C THR A 197 8.94 -14.24 -4.23
N ASP A 198 10.02 -14.32 -3.46
CA ASP A 198 9.99 -14.82 -2.08
C ASP A 198 9.79 -13.71 -1.05
N SER A 199 10.37 -12.54 -1.30
CA SER A 199 10.23 -11.37 -0.43
C SER A 199 10.36 -10.06 -1.19
N TYR A 200 9.76 -9.02 -0.63
CA TYR A 200 9.89 -7.63 -1.04
C TYR A 200 10.18 -6.78 0.20
N ARG A 201 11.12 -5.85 0.07
CA ARG A 201 11.45 -4.84 1.08
C ARG A 201 11.59 -3.51 0.39
N ILE A 202 11.08 -2.45 1.02
CA ILE A 202 11.39 -1.08 0.64
C ILE A 202 11.84 -0.30 1.88
N GLU A 203 12.92 0.45 1.71
CA GLU A 203 13.33 1.50 2.63
C GLU A 203 13.12 2.85 1.95
N VAL A 204 12.51 3.79 2.64
CA VAL A 204 12.30 5.16 2.18
C VAL A 204 12.94 6.11 3.18
N ASP A 205 13.80 7.00 2.70
CA ASP A 205 14.46 8.03 3.50
C ASP A 205 13.94 9.41 3.05
N PHE A 206 13.47 10.21 4.02
CA PHE A 206 13.00 11.58 3.79
C PHE A 206 14.12 12.58 4.01
N ASN A 207 14.51 13.29 2.95
CA ASN A 207 15.66 14.20 2.98
C ASN A 207 15.26 15.60 3.49
N ALA A 208 16.25 16.33 3.99
CA ALA A 208 16.05 17.67 4.55
C ALA A 208 15.62 18.72 3.50
N ASP A 209 15.95 18.51 2.24
CA ASP A 209 15.57 19.37 1.11
C ASP A 209 14.13 19.11 0.59
N GLY A 210 13.42 18.18 1.21
CA GLY A 210 12.06 17.80 0.83
C GLY A 210 11.99 16.74 -0.27
N SER A 211 13.12 16.29 -0.81
CA SER A 211 13.19 15.07 -1.64
C SER A 211 13.03 13.81 -0.77
N TRP A 212 12.84 12.67 -1.43
CA TRP A 212 12.94 11.38 -0.75
C TRP A 212 13.67 10.38 -1.63
N SER A 213 14.35 9.43 -0.98
CA SER A 213 15.10 8.38 -1.63
C SER A 213 14.53 7.03 -1.24
N TYR A 214 14.72 6.02 -2.07
CA TYR A 214 14.37 4.66 -1.70
C TYR A 214 15.42 3.63 -2.11
N LEU A 215 15.40 2.50 -1.40
CA LEU A 215 16.02 1.24 -1.78
C LEU A 215 14.94 0.16 -1.73
N SER A 216 14.63 -0.44 -2.87
CA SER A 216 13.81 -1.66 -2.95
C SER A 216 14.70 -2.88 -3.11
N GLU A 217 14.36 -3.96 -2.40
CA GLU A 217 14.98 -5.25 -2.56
C GLU A 217 13.89 -6.31 -2.80
N THR A 218 14.04 -7.07 -3.87
CA THR A 218 13.15 -8.18 -4.21
C THR A 218 13.97 -9.46 -4.35
N SER A 219 13.65 -10.47 -3.53
CA SER A 219 14.27 -11.80 -3.65
C SER A 219 13.54 -12.64 -4.67
N LEU A 220 14.21 -12.99 -5.77
CA LEU A 220 13.67 -13.76 -6.89
C LEU A 220 14.36 -15.12 -7.01
N LEU A 221 13.61 -16.21 -6.95
CA LEU A 221 14.10 -17.52 -7.37
C LEU A 221 13.78 -17.73 -8.85
N VAL A 222 14.82 -17.71 -9.68
CA VAL A 222 14.72 -17.93 -11.12
C VAL A 222 14.85 -19.42 -11.42
N ARG A 223 13.95 -19.97 -12.22
CA ARG A 223 14.00 -21.38 -12.62
C ARG A 223 15.35 -21.73 -13.23
N GLY A 224 15.96 -22.81 -12.73
CA GLY A 224 17.28 -23.27 -13.15
C GLY A 224 18.44 -22.62 -12.39
N ARG A 225 18.18 -21.78 -11.38
CA ARG A 225 19.20 -21.26 -10.45
C ARG A 225 18.90 -21.73 -9.04
N ASP A 226 19.93 -22.21 -8.34
CA ASP A 226 19.80 -22.73 -6.97
C ASP A 226 19.89 -21.64 -5.90
N THR A 227 20.40 -20.46 -6.27
CA THR A 227 20.54 -19.31 -5.38
C THR A 227 19.54 -18.22 -5.75
N PRO A 228 18.80 -17.65 -4.77
CA PRO A 228 17.98 -16.48 -5.00
C PRO A 228 18.80 -15.31 -5.57
N PHE A 229 18.21 -14.60 -6.53
CA PHE A 229 18.72 -13.33 -7.03
C PHE A 229 18.12 -12.19 -6.22
N LEU A 230 18.97 -11.30 -5.72
CA LEU A 230 18.53 -10.10 -5.02
C LEU A 230 18.47 -8.94 -6.01
N HIS A 231 17.28 -8.67 -6.52
CA HIS A 231 17.00 -7.52 -7.36
C HIS A 231 16.94 -6.26 -6.49
N ARG A 232 17.63 -5.21 -6.92
CA ARG A 232 17.76 -3.96 -6.17
C ARG A 232 17.48 -2.77 -7.07
N ASP A 233 16.62 -1.87 -6.61
CA ASP A 233 16.41 -0.58 -7.24
C ASP A 233 16.62 0.55 -6.24
N THR A 234 17.22 1.64 -6.72
CA THR A 234 17.37 2.86 -5.93
C THR A 234 17.06 4.08 -6.76
N ASN A 235 16.38 5.06 -6.17
CA ASN A 235 16.18 6.37 -6.79
C ASN A 235 16.09 7.48 -5.74
N THR A 236 16.19 8.73 -6.18
CA THR A 236 15.88 9.94 -5.40
C THR A 236 14.93 10.82 -6.19
N LEU A 237 13.82 11.18 -5.55
CA LEU A 237 12.66 11.80 -6.16
C LEU A 237 12.54 13.24 -5.68
N THR A 238 12.38 14.15 -6.63
CA THR A 238 12.16 15.57 -6.37
C THR A 238 10.71 15.96 -6.68
N LYS A 239 10.10 16.77 -5.83
CA LYS A 239 8.71 17.19 -6.00
C LYS A 239 8.60 18.19 -7.15
N ILE A 240 7.61 17.99 -8.00
CA ILE A 240 7.31 18.88 -9.13
C ILE A 240 5.89 19.47 -9.07
N ALA A 241 5.00 18.89 -8.27
CA ALA A 241 3.70 19.49 -7.95
C ALA A 241 3.21 19.04 -6.56
N GLU A 242 2.47 19.92 -5.90
CA GLU A 242 1.78 19.61 -4.64
C GLU A 242 0.59 18.66 -4.87
N PRO A 243 0.20 17.86 -3.85
CA PRO A 243 -1.00 17.03 -3.92
C PRO A 243 -2.25 17.90 -3.97
N ASP A 244 -3.32 17.35 -4.52
CA ASP A 244 -4.66 17.92 -4.41
C ASP A 244 -5.29 17.53 -3.07
N LEU A 245 -6.45 18.10 -2.75
CA LEU A 245 -7.29 17.68 -1.63
C LEU A 245 -7.98 16.34 -1.93
N ASN A 246 -8.22 15.55 -0.88
CA ASN A 246 -9.11 14.40 -0.99
C ASN A 246 -10.56 14.83 -1.32
N PRO A 247 -11.38 13.96 -1.94
CA PRO A 247 -12.72 14.33 -2.40
C PRO A 247 -13.60 14.98 -1.31
N TRP A 248 -13.61 14.44 -0.10
CA TRP A 248 -14.42 15.00 0.99
C TRP A 248 -13.97 16.40 1.40
N ALA A 249 -12.66 16.64 1.54
CA ALA A 249 -12.13 17.98 1.84
C ALA A 249 -12.52 19.02 0.77
N LYS A 250 -12.53 18.63 -0.51
CA LYS A 250 -12.98 19.53 -1.60
C LYS A 250 -14.43 19.96 -1.42
N ILE A 251 -15.31 19.04 -1.07
CA ILE A 251 -16.74 19.31 -0.86
C ILE A 251 -16.95 20.31 0.30
N ILE A 252 -16.24 20.10 1.41
CA ILE A 252 -16.32 20.99 2.59
C ILE A 252 -15.86 22.41 2.21
N ARG A 253 -14.72 22.53 1.51
CA ARG A 253 -14.18 23.83 1.08
C ARG A 253 -15.14 24.57 0.13
N GLN A 254 -15.76 23.85 -0.81
CA GLN A 254 -16.74 24.43 -1.74
C GLN A 254 -17.97 24.95 -0.99
N THR A 255 -18.48 24.18 -0.02
CA THR A 255 -19.68 24.56 0.75
C THR A 255 -19.43 25.80 1.63
N GLN A 256 -18.24 25.90 2.21
CA GLN A 256 -17.83 27.08 2.98
C GLN A 256 -17.75 28.34 2.10
N THR A 257 -17.23 28.20 0.87
CA THR A 257 -17.11 29.32 -0.08
C THR A 257 -18.48 29.82 -0.56
N ILE A 258 -19.48 28.95 -0.65
CA ILE A 258 -20.85 29.32 -1.05
C ILE A 258 -21.61 30.00 0.10
N SER A 259 -21.22 29.75 1.35
CA SER A 259 -21.89 30.25 2.55
C SER A 259 -21.32 31.58 3.08
N SER A 260 -20.20 32.04 2.51
CA SER A 260 -19.52 33.31 2.81
C SER A 260 -19.87 34.40 1.82
#